data_AF-A0A2D4P7A5-F1
#
_entry.id   AF-A0A2D4P7A5-F1
#
_cell.length_a   1.000
_cell.length_b   1.000
_cell.length_c   1.000
_cell.angle_alpha   90.00
_cell.angle_beta   90.00
_cell.angle_gamma   90.00
#
_symmetry.space_group_name_H-M   'P 1'
#
loop_
_entity.id
_entity.type
_entity.pdbx_description
1 polymer ?
#
loop_
_entity_poly.entity_id
_entity_poly.type
_entity_poly.pdbx_seq_one_letter_code
_entity_poly.pdbx_strand_id
1 'polypeptide(L)'
;EYEPLSPSADGEASGITYDYETIKNIDPHGTDFCVKVKDGMRYWNMTVQWWLAQYIYKSAPFHSYVMRSAWTMLISAYWHGIHPGYYISFLTIPLCLAAEGAM
;
A
#
# COMPACT_ATOMS: atom_id res chain seq x y z
N GLU A 1 -12.53 -1.94 19.55
CA GLU A 1 -13.62 -1.54 20.45
C GLU A 1 -13.65 -0.01 20.41
N TYR A 2 -14.75 0.58 19.97
CA TYR A 2 -14.92 2.03 19.90
C TYR A 2 -15.28 2.51 21.30
N GLU A 3 -14.39 3.23 21.98
CA GLU A 3 -14.74 3.90 23.22
C GLU A 3 -15.61 5.12 22.90
N PRO A 4 -16.87 5.16 23.39
CA PRO A 4 -17.70 6.34 23.25
C PRO A 4 -17.09 7.47 24.08
N LEU A 5 -16.83 8.62 23.46
CA LEU A 5 -16.41 9.83 24.18
C LEU A 5 -17.50 10.21 25.18
N SER A 6 -17.16 10.16 26.47
CA SER A 6 -18.02 10.68 27.54
C SER A 6 -18.13 12.20 27.39
N PRO A 7 -19.34 12.79 27.45
CA PRO A 7 -19.49 14.24 27.45
C PRO A 7 -18.74 14.84 28.66
N SER A 8 -17.83 15.77 28.41
CA SER A 8 -17.20 16.57 29.46
C SER A 8 -18.27 17.40 30.19
N ALA A 9 -18.18 17.46 31.53
CA ALA A 9 -19.21 18.07 32.39
C ALA A 9 -19.29 19.61 32.25
N ASP A 10 -18.26 20.19 31.65
CA ASP A 10 -18.17 21.52 31.09
C ASP A 10 -18.44 21.43 29.59
N GLY A 11 -19.48 22.12 29.11
CA GLY A 11 -19.96 22.10 27.72
C GLY A 11 -18.98 22.64 26.66
N GLU A 12 -17.68 22.53 26.89
CA GLU A 12 -16.64 22.76 25.91
C GLU A 12 -16.46 21.48 25.11
N ALA A 13 -17.03 21.46 23.91
CA ALA A 13 -16.79 20.39 22.95
C ALA A 13 -15.28 20.25 22.78
N SER A 14 -14.72 19.12 23.21
CA SER A 14 -13.32 18.79 22.93
C SER A 14 -13.09 19.01 21.44
N GLY A 15 -12.20 19.94 21.11
CA GLY A 15 -11.94 20.33 19.73
C GLY A 15 -11.33 19.16 18.99
N ILE A 16 -12.18 18.29 18.41
CA ILE A 16 -11.73 17.17 17.59
C ILE A 16 -10.99 17.79 16.41
N THR A 17 -9.67 17.67 16.44
CA THR A 17 -8.81 18.08 15.33
C THR A 17 -8.91 16.98 14.29
N TYR A 18 -9.62 17.26 13.21
CA TYR A 18 -9.72 16.32 12.10
C TYR A 18 -8.41 16.33 11.32
N ASP A 19 -7.89 15.13 11.09
CA ASP A 19 -6.68 14.88 10.32
C ASP A 19 -7.03 14.06 9.07
N TYR A 20 -6.35 14.37 7.96
CA TYR A 20 -6.49 13.71 6.67
C TYR A 20 -5.63 12.46 6.51
N GLU A 21 -4.79 12.10 7.50
CA GLU A 21 -3.91 10.92 7.43
C GLU A 21 -4.66 9.61 7.10
N THR A 22 -5.94 9.49 7.49
CA THR A 22 -6.75 8.28 7.19
C THR A 22 -7.09 8.14 5.70
N ILE A 23 -7.20 9.23 4.95
CA ILE A 23 -7.52 9.22 3.51
C ILE A 23 -6.28 9.48 2.63
N LYS A 24 -5.11 9.63 3.23
CA LYS A 24 -3.87 9.92 2.53
C LYS A 24 -3.44 8.71 1.68
N ASN A 25 -3.69 8.81 0.37
CA ASN A 25 -3.36 7.74 -0.57
C ASN A 25 -2.00 7.91 -1.24
N ILE A 26 -1.47 9.13 -1.28
CA ILE A 26 -0.18 9.45 -1.89
C ILE A 26 0.61 10.41 -1.01
N ASP A 27 1.91 10.16 -0.88
CA ASP A 27 2.88 11.13 -0.36
C ASP A 27 3.77 11.63 -1.52
N PRO A 28 3.49 12.83 -2.07
CA PRO A 28 4.24 13.33 -3.22
C PRO A 28 5.73 13.52 -2.93
N HIS A 29 6.07 14.04 -1.75
CA HIS A 29 7.45 14.30 -1.38
C HIS A 29 8.21 12.98 -1.15
N GLY A 30 7.57 11.99 -0.52
CA GLY A 30 8.14 10.65 -0.37
C GLY A 30 8.31 9.91 -1.70
N THR A 31 7.42 10.16 -2.67
CA THR A 31 7.46 9.50 -3.98
C THR A 31 8.51 10.12 -4.91
N ASP A 32 8.65 11.45 -4.93
CA ASP A 32 9.54 12.14 -5.87
C ASP A 32 11.02 12.10 -5.45
N PHE A 33 11.29 12.04 -4.14
CA PHE A 33 12.66 12.06 -3.61
C PHE A 33 13.14 10.69 -3.09
N CYS A 34 12.39 9.61 -3.31
CA CYS A 34 12.86 8.28 -2.91
C CYS A 34 14.05 7.83 -3.77
N VAL A 35 15.11 7.36 -3.11
CA VAL A 35 16.26 6.73 -3.78
C VAL A 35 15.98 5.25 -4.08
N LYS A 36 15.11 4.64 -3.28
CA LYS A 36 14.79 3.22 -3.31
C LYS A 36 13.45 2.97 -3.98
N VAL A 37 13.40 1.98 -4.86
CA VAL A 37 12.17 1.58 -5.57
C VAL A 37 11.11 1.13 -4.56
N LYS A 38 11.53 0.41 -3.51
CA LYS A 38 10.63 -0.02 -2.42
C LYS A 38 9.94 1.15 -1.71
N ASP A 39 10.66 2.26 -1.50
CA ASP A 39 10.14 3.39 -0.76
C ASP A 39 9.14 4.18 -1.62
N GLY A 40 9.45 4.41 -2.91
CA GLY A 40 8.50 5.03 -3.84
C GLY A 40 7.19 4.26 -3.97
N MET A 41 7.25 2.92 -4.02
CA MET A 41 6.05 2.08 -4.00
C MET A 41 5.23 2.19 -2.72
N ARG A 42 5.87 2.45 -1.58
CA ARG A 42 5.20 2.54 -0.28
C ARG A 42 4.45 3.84 -0.11
N TYR A 43 4.92 4.91 -0.75
CA TYR A 43 4.31 6.24 -0.72
C TYR A 43 3.25 6.45 -1.81
N TRP A 44 3.23 5.59 -2.83
CA TRP A 44 2.26 5.64 -3.92
C TRP A 44 1.10 4.66 -3.73
N ASN A 45 -0.13 5.18 -3.77
CA ASN A 45 -1.38 4.41 -3.72
C ASN A 45 -1.51 3.50 -2.47
N MET A 46 -1.27 4.11 -1.31
CA MET A 46 -1.18 3.48 0.01
C MET A 46 -2.43 2.64 0.35
N THR A 47 -3.63 3.11 -0.02
CA THR A 47 -4.88 2.39 0.25
C THR A 47 -4.98 1.10 -0.58
N VAL A 48 -4.58 1.15 -1.85
CA VAL A 48 -4.55 -0.06 -2.71
C VAL A 48 -3.46 -1.02 -2.25
N GLN A 49 -2.29 -0.51 -1.86
CA GLN A 49 -1.22 -1.34 -1.27
C GLN A 49 -1.71 -2.07 -0.01
N TRP A 50 -2.44 -1.38 0.88
CA TRP A 50 -3.04 -2.00 2.06
C TRP A 50 -4.06 -3.09 1.68
N TRP A 51 -4.94 -2.81 0.72
CA TRP A 51 -5.93 -3.76 0.22
C TRP A 51 -5.27 -5.02 -0.38
N LEU A 52 -4.28 -4.84 -1.25
CA LEU A 52 -3.48 -5.92 -1.84
C LEU A 52 -2.77 -6.74 -0.75
N ALA A 53 -2.19 -6.09 0.26
CA ALA A 53 -1.50 -6.77 1.35
C ALA A 53 -2.46 -7.60 2.20
N GLN A 54 -3.64 -7.07 2.53
CA GLN A 54 -4.59 -7.71 3.42
C GLN A 54 -5.34 -8.87 2.76
N TYR A 55 -5.78 -8.69 1.50
CA TYR A 55 -6.66 -9.65 0.85
C TYR A 55 -5.95 -10.61 -0.10
N ILE A 56 -4.86 -10.18 -0.74
CA ILE A 56 -4.19 -10.97 -1.78
C ILE A 56 -2.88 -11.55 -1.28
N TYR A 57 -2.00 -10.74 -0.70
CA TYR A 57 -0.68 -11.21 -0.27
C TYR A 57 -0.77 -12.23 0.88
N LYS A 58 -1.62 -11.97 1.89
CA LYS A 58 -1.86 -12.90 3.00
C LYS A 58 -2.57 -14.20 2.58
N SER A 59 -3.44 -14.11 1.58
CA SER A 59 -4.21 -15.24 1.04
C SER A 59 -3.44 -16.03 -0.04
N ALA A 60 -2.22 -15.61 -0.38
CA ALA A 60 -1.44 -16.23 -1.45
C ALA A 60 -1.05 -17.67 -1.06
N PRO A 61 -1.24 -18.66 -1.96
CA PRO A 61 -0.97 -20.08 -1.67
C PRO A 61 0.53 -20.41 -1.57
N PHE A 62 1.40 -19.49 -1.96
CA PHE A 62 2.85 -19.71 -2.00
C PHE A 62 3.49 -19.45 -0.63
N HIS A 63 4.61 -20.09 -0.33
CA HIS A 63 5.41 -19.82 0.88
C HIS A 63 6.62 -18.93 0.62
N SER A 64 7.13 -18.88 -0.62
CA SER A 64 8.23 -18.01 -1.00
C SER A 64 7.78 -16.55 -1.10
N TYR A 65 8.55 -15.65 -0.48
CA TYR A 65 8.33 -14.20 -0.51
C TYR A 65 8.22 -13.68 -1.96
N VAL A 66 9.11 -14.11 -2.84
CA VAL A 66 9.15 -13.67 -4.25
C VAL A 66 7.89 -14.11 -4.99
N MET A 67 7.43 -15.34 -4.77
CA MET A 67 6.22 -15.85 -5.41
C MET A 67 4.95 -15.18 -4.89
N ARG A 68 4.89 -14.86 -3.59
CA ARG A 68 3.77 -14.08 -3.02
C ARG A 68 3.73 -12.67 -3.62
N SER A 69 4.86 -11.99 -3.68
CA SER A 69 4.95 -10.66 -4.29
C SER A 69 4.59 -10.68 -5.77
N ALA A 70 5.07 -11.66 -6.54
CA ALA A 70 4.70 -11.83 -7.95
C ALA A 70 3.20 -12.09 -8.13
N TRP A 71 2.60 -12.92 -7.26
CA TRP A 71 1.16 -13.18 -7.26
C TRP A 71 0.34 -11.92 -6.99
N THR A 72 0.72 -11.14 -5.98
CA THR A 72 0.07 -9.87 -5.65
C THR A 72 0.15 -8.88 -6.81
N MET A 73 1.32 -8.79 -7.46
CA MET A 73 1.52 -7.88 -8.59
C MET A 73 0.82 -8.34 -9.86
N LEU A 74 0.65 -9.64 -10.08
CA LEU A 74 -0.18 -10.18 -11.15
C LEU A 74 -1.64 -9.76 -11.01
N ILE A 75 -2.20 -9.86 -9.80
CA ILE A 75 -3.58 -9.46 -9.52
C ILE A 75 -3.74 -7.95 -9.61
N SER A 76 -2.72 -7.19 -9.20
CA SER A 76 -2.68 -5.74 -9.42
C SER A 76 -2.71 -5.40 -10.92
N ALA A 77 -1.92 -6.09 -11.76
CA ALA A 77 -1.95 -5.90 -13.21
C ALA A 77 -3.34 -6.20 -13.80
N TYR A 78 -3.96 -7.30 -13.37
CA TYR A 78 -5.32 -7.64 -13.78
C TYR A 78 -6.34 -6.56 -13.41
N TRP A 79 -6.23 -5.97 -12.21
CA TRP A 79 -7.08 -4.86 -11.78
C TRP A 79 -6.91 -3.61 -12.66
N HIS A 80 -5.71 -3.35 -13.16
CA HIS A 80 -5.44 -2.26 -14.11
C HIS A 80 -5.94 -2.53 -15.54
N GLY A 81 -6.21 -3.79 -15.88
CA GLY A 81 -6.83 -4.20 -17.14
C GLY A 81 -6.03 -5.25 -17.91
N ILE A 82 -6.65 -5.84 -18.93
CA ILE A 82 -6.06 -6.91 -19.73
C ILE A 82 -5.26 -6.31 -20.89
N HIS A 83 -4.18 -5.61 -20.57
CA HIS A 83 -3.20 -5.12 -21.55
C HIS A 83 -1.82 -5.72 -21.26
N PRO A 84 -1.11 -6.26 -22.26
CA PRO A 84 0.19 -6.91 -22.07
C PRO A 84 1.20 -6.01 -21.35
N GLY A 85 1.17 -4.71 -21.64
CA GLY A 85 2.08 -3.73 -21.02
C GLY A 85 1.94 -3.65 -19.50
N TYR A 86 0.73 -3.84 -18.94
CA TYR A 86 0.56 -3.83 -17.50
C TYR A 86 1.23 -5.03 -16.84
N TYR A 87 1.02 -6.24 -17.36
CA TYR A 87 1.64 -7.43 -16.79
C TYR A 87 3.17 -7.34 -16.81
N ILE A 88 3.77 -6.81 -17.88
CA ILE A 88 5.22 -6.60 -17.95
C ILE A 88 5.68 -5.61 -16.88
N SER A 89 5.05 -4.43 -16.79
CA SER A 89 5.43 -3.41 -15.81
C SER A 89 5.28 -3.89 -14.36
N PHE A 90 4.14 -4.51 -14.03
CA PHE A 90 3.85 -4.95 -12.66
C PHE A 90 4.67 -6.16 -12.23
N LEU A 91 4.98 -7.10 -13.14
CA LEU A 91 5.84 -8.25 -12.81
C LEU A 91 7.33 -7.90 -12.75
N THR A 92 7.74 -6.80 -13.38
CA THR A 92 9.12 -6.28 -13.26
C THR A 92 9.40 -5.77 -11.84
N ILE A 93 8.38 -5.26 -11.14
CA ILE A 93 8.53 -4.67 -9.81
C ILE A 93 9.03 -5.67 -8.74
N PRO A 94 8.44 -6.87 -8.55
CA PRO A 94 8.98 -7.89 -7.66
C PRO A 94 10.43 -8.27 -7.97
N LEU A 95 10.82 -8.23 -9.23
CA LEU A 95 12.17 -8.53 -9.67
C LEU A 95 13.14 -7.40 -9.28
N CYS A 96 12.74 -6.14 -9.47
CA CYS A 96 13.51 -4.99 -8.98
C CYS A 96 13.66 -5.00 -7.46
N LEU A 97 12.60 -5.33 -6.71
CA LEU A 97 12.63 -5.45 -5.25
C LEU A 97 13.55 -6.61 -4.79
N ALA A 98 13.54 -7.73 -5.51
CA ALA A 98 14.43 -8.85 -5.22
C ALA A 98 15.90 -8.50 -5.51
N ALA A 99 16.17 -7.79 -6.60
CA ALA A 99 17.51 -7.30 -6.94
C ALA A 99 18.01 -6.26 -5.91
N GLU A 100 17.14 -5.34 -5.48
CA GLU A 100 17.43 -4.38 -4.42
C GLU A 100 17.73 -5.07 -3.07
N GLY A 101 17.02 -6.16 -2.74
CA GLY A 101 17.27 -6.93 -1.53
C GLY A 101 18.50 -7.84 -1.58
N ALA A 102 19.11 -8.03 -2.76
CA ALA A 102 20.31 -8.84 -2.95
C ALA A 102 21.62 -8.02 -2.94
N MET A 103 21.51 -6.68 -2.93
CA MET A 103 22.62 -5.72 -2.77
C MET A 103 22.78 -5.33 -1.30
#